data_AF-A0A0S8JAP2-F1
#
_entry.id   AF-A0A0S8JAP2-F1
#
_cell.length_a   1.000
_cell.length_b   1.000
_cell.length_c   1.000
_cell.angle_alpha   90.00
_cell.angle_beta   90.00
_cell.angle_gamma   90.00
#
_symmetry.space_group_name_H-M   'P 1'
#
loop_
_entity.id
_entity.type
_entity.pdbx_description
1 polymer ?
#
loop_
_entity_poly.entity_id
_entity_poly.type
_entity_poly.pdbx_seq_one_letter_code
_entity_poly.pdbx_strand_id
1 'polypeptide(L)'
;LILKILQPEGGSADGSAWNYFKREAEAYQSGFLDNLGGGLAAPRCFGFDKHADGTCWMWLEEIMEQIGADWPLEHYGVVARHLGHFNGLYLAGKPLPNWPWLSSDWIRQYVELSAPAMEQLRDVQASPWGRRFLPEVDSHKYFQIWEQRARYFDILDRLPQTICHLDAFRRNLFARKTANGDDQTVLIDWAFVGRAPIGVELSQLVLMSVALGGIPFDRLPELEQIVFDGYLGGLREAGWQGDPRLVRLGYTASSVRYLFPEIGRWLELILDETLHAAFEKMACISMTQSCYNMSTMRLLHFDYLEEARRLMPIMN
;
A
#
# COMPACT_ATOMS: atom_id res chain seq x y z
N LEU A 1 6.66 -24.66 -6.92
CA LEU A 1 7.63 -24.22 -5.88
C LEU A 1 8.28 -22.94 -6.38
N ILE A 2 8.35 -21.89 -5.56
CA ILE A 2 8.92 -20.60 -5.95
C ILE A 2 10.21 -20.34 -5.17
N LEU A 3 11.28 -19.92 -5.85
CA LEU A 3 12.49 -19.39 -5.23
C LEU A 3 12.43 -17.86 -5.30
N LYS A 4 12.44 -17.19 -4.15
CA LYS A 4 12.60 -15.73 -4.07
C LYS A 4 14.00 -15.41 -3.53
N ILE A 5 14.69 -14.50 -4.21
CA ILE A 5 16.06 -14.07 -3.89
C ILE A 5 15.98 -12.63 -3.39
N LEU A 6 16.37 -12.41 -2.14
CA LEU A 6 16.45 -11.10 -1.52
C LEU A 6 17.92 -10.66 -1.52
N GLN A 7 18.22 -9.57 -2.22
CA GLN A 7 19.58 -9.07 -2.38
C GLN A 7 19.79 -7.76 -1.60
N PRO A 8 20.98 -7.50 -1.05
CA PRO A 8 21.29 -6.25 -0.35
C PRO A 8 21.05 -5.00 -1.21
N GLU A 9 21.28 -5.09 -2.52
CA GLU A 9 21.07 -3.97 -3.46
C GLU A 9 19.57 -3.68 -3.70
N GLY A 10 18.69 -4.59 -3.30
CA GLY A 10 17.24 -4.45 -3.46
C GLY A 10 16.58 -3.52 -2.44
N GLY A 11 17.30 -3.04 -1.42
CA GLY A 11 16.74 -2.20 -0.38
C GLY A 11 17.76 -1.74 0.67
N SER A 12 17.27 -1.15 1.75
CA SER A 12 18.14 -0.71 2.84
C SER A 12 18.58 -1.89 3.72
N ALA A 13 19.79 -1.83 4.27
CA ALA A 13 20.26 -2.77 5.30
C ALA A 13 19.82 -2.36 6.72
N ASP A 14 19.29 -1.16 6.88
CA ASP A 14 18.72 -0.66 8.13
C ASP A 14 17.33 -1.30 8.37
N GLY A 15 17.19 -2.05 9.47
CA GLY A 15 15.95 -2.75 9.81
C GLY A 15 14.73 -1.83 10.01
N SER A 16 14.98 -0.57 10.35
CA SER A 16 13.93 0.44 10.55
C SER A 16 13.49 1.13 9.26
N ALA A 17 14.29 1.04 8.19
CA ALA A 17 13.98 1.64 6.90
C ALA A 17 12.78 0.94 6.25
N TRP A 18 11.85 1.70 5.68
CA TRP A 18 10.63 1.16 5.06
C TRP A 18 10.91 0.08 3.99
N ASN A 19 12.06 0.14 3.30
CA ASN A 19 12.50 -0.83 2.29
C ASN A 19 13.60 -1.78 2.78
N TYR A 20 13.62 -2.14 4.06
CA TYR A 20 14.54 -3.16 4.61
C TYR A 20 14.45 -4.48 3.84
N PHE A 21 15.53 -4.87 3.15
CA PHE A 21 15.47 -5.95 2.15
C PHE A 21 15.24 -7.36 2.73
N LYS A 22 15.53 -7.58 4.03
CA LYS A 22 15.35 -8.90 4.69
C LYS A 22 14.02 -9.04 5.42
N ARG A 23 13.17 -8.02 5.44
CA ARG A 23 11.94 -8.00 6.25
C ARG A 23 11.06 -9.22 6.04
N GLU A 24 10.81 -9.58 4.78
CA GLU A 24 9.96 -10.72 4.46
C GLU A 24 10.56 -12.04 4.98
N ALA A 25 11.87 -12.24 4.84
CA ALA A 25 12.54 -13.43 5.37
C ALA A 25 12.40 -13.50 6.90
N GLU A 26 12.56 -12.38 7.59
CA GLU A 26 12.42 -12.32 9.04
C GLU A 26 10.96 -12.49 9.49
N ALA A 27 9.99 -12.02 8.69
CA ALA A 27 8.57 -12.28 8.92
C ALA A 27 8.25 -13.78 8.86
N TYR A 28 8.73 -14.52 7.86
CA TYR A 28 8.57 -15.97 7.81
C TYR A 28 9.33 -16.68 8.96
N GLN A 29 10.59 -16.31 9.23
CA GLN A 29 11.40 -16.95 10.27
C GLN A 29 10.87 -16.75 11.69
N SER A 30 10.08 -15.70 11.92
CA SER A 30 9.47 -15.43 13.23
C SER A 30 8.26 -16.31 13.56
N GLY A 31 7.74 -17.09 12.60
CA GLY A 31 6.49 -17.85 12.75
C GLY A 31 5.23 -16.99 12.78
N PHE A 32 5.36 -15.67 12.59
CA PHE A 32 4.25 -14.72 12.55
C PHE A 32 3.22 -15.07 11.47
N LEU A 33 3.71 -15.49 10.30
CA LEU A 33 2.91 -15.77 9.11
C LEU A 33 2.15 -17.11 9.20
N ASP A 34 2.45 -17.95 10.19
CA ASP A 34 1.78 -19.25 10.36
C ASP A 34 0.34 -19.10 10.90
N ASN A 35 0.04 -17.99 11.58
CA ASN A 35 -1.23 -17.77 12.28
C ASN A 35 -1.75 -16.34 12.14
N LEU A 36 -2.09 -15.95 10.90
CA LEU A 36 -2.68 -14.65 10.59
C LEU A 36 -4.13 -14.52 11.07
N GLY A 37 -4.91 -15.61 10.98
CA GLY A 37 -6.33 -15.64 11.34
C GLY A 37 -7.24 -14.99 10.30
N GLY A 38 -8.56 -15.03 10.54
CA GLY A 38 -9.53 -14.27 9.75
C GLY A 38 -9.63 -14.63 8.27
N GLY A 39 -9.31 -15.87 7.89
CA GLY A 39 -9.29 -16.28 6.48
C GLY A 39 -8.05 -15.82 5.70
N LEU A 40 -7.04 -15.24 6.36
CA LEU A 40 -5.75 -14.94 5.74
C LEU A 40 -4.77 -16.10 5.87
N ALA A 41 -3.89 -16.22 4.88
CA ALA A 41 -2.71 -17.07 4.91
C ALA A 41 -1.53 -16.42 4.16
N ALA A 42 -0.33 -16.87 4.48
CA ALA A 42 0.85 -16.67 3.65
C ALA A 42 1.23 -18.00 2.96
N PRO A 43 2.02 -17.97 1.88
CA PRO A 43 2.66 -19.17 1.35
C PRO A 43 3.43 -19.94 2.43
N ARG A 44 3.38 -21.27 2.40
CA ARG A 44 4.31 -22.04 3.25
C ARG A 44 5.76 -21.78 2.83
N CYS A 45 6.64 -21.55 3.80
CA CYS A 45 8.08 -21.47 3.56
C CYS A 45 8.73 -22.83 3.83
N PHE A 46 9.49 -23.34 2.86
CA PHE A 46 10.15 -24.65 2.93
C PHE A 46 11.61 -24.59 3.37
N GLY A 47 12.24 -23.41 3.31
CA GLY A 47 13.64 -23.26 3.69
C GLY A 47 14.21 -21.90 3.38
N PHE A 48 15.41 -21.66 3.92
CA PHE A 48 16.21 -20.46 3.73
C PHE A 48 17.67 -20.81 3.54
N ASP A 49 18.35 -20.08 2.65
CA ASP A 49 19.81 -20.11 2.53
C ASP A 49 20.35 -18.68 2.61
N LYS A 50 21.31 -18.46 3.51
CA LYS A 50 22.01 -17.17 3.68
C LYS A 50 23.38 -17.26 3.02
N HIS A 51 23.66 -16.31 2.15
CA HIS A 51 24.92 -16.24 1.43
C HIS A 51 25.87 -15.21 2.07
N ALA A 52 27.17 -15.37 1.82
CA ALA A 52 28.22 -14.53 2.41
C ALA A 52 28.16 -13.07 1.97
N ASP A 53 27.60 -12.80 0.78
CA ASP A 53 27.33 -11.47 0.25
C ASP A 53 26.12 -10.79 0.90
N GLY A 54 25.39 -11.48 1.78
CA GLY A 54 24.19 -10.98 2.44
C GLY A 54 22.89 -11.33 1.70
N THR A 55 22.97 -11.95 0.52
CA THR A 55 21.81 -12.47 -0.22
C THR A 55 21.11 -13.55 0.60
N CYS A 56 19.78 -13.54 0.57
CA CYS A 56 18.93 -14.53 1.24
C CYS A 56 18.02 -15.19 0.21
N TRP A 57 18.06 -16.52 0.14
CA TRP A 57 17.16 -17.32 -0.68
C TRP A 57 16.05 -17.87 0.20
N MET A 58 14.81 -17.83 -0.30
CA MET A 58 13.65 -18.44 0.35
C MET A 58 12.88 -19.29 -0.65
N TRP A 59 12.48 -20.48 -0.21
CA TRP A 59 11.65 -21.39 -0.99
C TRP A 59 10.23 -21.33 -0.49
N LEU A 60 9.32 -20.84 -1.32
CA LEU A 60 7.93 -20.60 -0.99
C LEU A 60 7.00 -21.54 -1.75
N GLU A 61 5.87 -21.84 -1.12
CA GLU A 61 4.72 -22.45 -1.75
C GLU A 61 4.29 -21.64 -2.98
N GLU A 62 4.03 -22.38 -4.06
CA GLU A 62 3.41 -21.80 -5.23
C GLU A 62 1.90 -21.74 -5.01
N ILE A 63 1.34 -20.55 -5.16
CA ILE A 63 -0.07 -20.30 -4.91
C ILE A 63 -0.83 -20.27 -6.23
N MET A 64 -1.85 -21.11 -6.31
CA MET A 64 -2.74 -21.16 -7.46
C MET A 64 -3.98 -20.31 -7.18
N GLU A 65 -4.18 -19.29 -8.01
CA GLU A 65 -5.41 -18.48 -8.02
C GLU A 65 -6.61 -19.33 -8.47
N GLN A 66 -7.67 -19.35 -7.66
CA GLN A 66 -8.85 -20.19 -7.92
C GLN A 66 -10.03 -19.46 -8.55
N ILE A 67 -10.07 -18.12 -8.54
CA ILE A 67 -11.15 -17.35 -9.16
C ILE A 67 -10.78 -16.97 -10.60
N GLY A 68 -9.55 -16.52 -10.82
CA GLY A 68 -9.05 -16.05 -12.12
C GLY A 68 -8.43 -14.66 -12.06
N ALA A 69 -7.96 -14.17 -13.20
CA ALA A 69 -7.30 -12.86 -13.30
C ALA A 69 -8.25 -11.71 -12.91
N ASP A 70 -9.49 -11.78 -13.39
CA ASP A 70 -10.51 -10.76 -13.18
C ASP A 70 -11.39 -11.14 -11.99
N TRP A 71 -11.14 -10.50 -10.86
CA TRP A 71 -11.98 -10.65 -9.67
C TRP A 71 -13.28 -9.87 -9.83
N PRO A 72 -14.42 -10.47 -9.49
CA PRO A 72 -15.64 -9.70 -9.36
C PRO A 72 -15.57 -8.81 -8.12
N LEU A 73 -16.27 -7.67 -8.12
CA LEU A 73 -16.11 -6.65 -7.06
C LEU A 73 -16.41 -7.19 -5.67
N GLU A 74 -17.39 -8.08 -5.53
CA GLU A 74 -17.74 -8.72 -4.26
C GLU A 74 -16.56 -9.46 -3.62
N HIS A 75 -15.62 -9.97 -4.43
CA HIS A 75 -14.45 -10.66 -3.90
C HIS A 75 -13.47 -9.70 -3.21
N TYR A 76 -13.40 -8.44 -3.66
CA TYR A 76 -12.65 -7.41 -2.92
C TYR A 76 -13.25 -7.17 -1.53
N GLY A 77 -14.56 -7.31 -1.37
CA GLY A 77 -15.23 -7.26 -0.07
C GLY A 77 -14.84 -8.43 0.85
N VAL A 78 -14.70 -9.64 0.29
CA VAL A 78 -14.21 -10.82 1.03
C VAL A 78 -12.78 -10.60 1.53
N VAL A 79 -11.90 -10.15 0.63
CA VAL A 79 -10.51 -9.80 0.96
C VAL A 79 -10.45 -8.71 2.03
N ALA A 80 -11.24 -7.64 1.87
CA ALA A 80 -11.28 -6.54 2.82
C ALA A 80 -11.76 -7.00 4.19
N ARG A 81 -12.74 -7.91 4.26
CA ARG A 81 -13.17 -8.55 5.50
C ARG A 81 -12.04 -9.34 6.16
N HIS A 82 -11.30 -10.14 5.41
CA HIS A 82 -10.18 -10.87 5.97
C HIS A 82 -9.07 -9.95 6.50
N LEU A 83 -8.73 -8.89 5.75
CA LEU A 83 -7.81 -7.84 6.19
C LEU A 83 -8.30 -7.11 7.45
N GLY A 84 -9.59 -6.77 7.49
CA GLY A 84 -10.24 -6.14 8.63
C GLY A 84 -10.18 -7.03 9.87
N HIS A 85 -10.44 -8.32 9.74
CA HIS A 85 -10.31 -9.26 10.84
C HIS A 85 -8.85 -9.35 11.33
N PHE A 86 -7.89 -9.51 10.42
CA PHE A 86 -6.47 -9.57 10.77
C PHE A 86 -5.99 -8.31 11.50
N ASN A 87 -6.30 -7.13 10.98
CA ASN A 87 -5.99 -5.86 11.65
C ASN A 87 -6.74 -5.75 12.99
N GLY A 88 -8.00 -6.19 13.04
CA GLY A 88 -8.85 -6.12 14.22
C GLY A 88 -8.34 -6.93 15.40
N LEU A 89 -7.68 -8.07 15.16
CA LEU A 89 -7.10 -8.90 16.23
C LEU A 89 -6.16 -8.10 17.14
N TYR A 90 -5.34 -7.22 16.56
CA TYR A 90 -4.39 -6.38 17.31
C TYR A 90 -5.06 -5.19 18.01
N LEU A 91 -6.20 -4.74 17.49
CA LEU A 91 -6.99 -3.67 18.09
C LEU A 91 -7.92 -4.17 19.21
N ALA A 92 -8.24 -5.47 19.21
CA ALA A 92 -9.16 -6.12 20.13
C ALA A 92 -8.47 -6.96 21.23
N GLY A 93 -7.15 -6.84 21.38
CA GLY A 93 -6.43 -7.37 22.55
C GLY A 93 -5.19 -8.19 22.25
N LYS A 94 -4.93 -8.59 21.00
CA LYS A 94 -3.63 -9.21 20.65
C LYS A 94 -2.52 -8.15 20.76
N PRO A 95 -1.43 -8.40 21.49
CA PRO A 95 -0.37 -7.41 21.66
C PRO A 95 0.29 -7.08 20.31
N LEU A 96 0.59 -5.81 20.08
CA LEU A 96 1.34 -5.38 18.91
C LEU A 96 2.78 -5.90 19.00
N PRO A 97 3.25 -6.69 18.01
CA PRO A 97 4.63 -7.16 18.00
C PRO A 97 5.60 -5.98 17.88
N ASN A 98 6.76 -6.08 18.52
CA ASN A 98 7.80 -5.05 18.57
C ASN A 98 9.14 -5.54 18.00
N TRP A 99 9.09 -6.24 16.87
CA TRP A 99 10.30 -6.75 16.23
C TRP A 99 11.10 -5.62 15.58
N PRO A 100 12.45 -5.62 15.68
CA PRO A 100 13.29 -4.56 15.11
C PRO A 100 13.18 -4.40 13.59
N TRP A 101 12.77 -5.46 12.89
CA TRP A 101 12.62 -5.51 11.43
C TRP A 101 11.24 -5.10 10.94
N LEU A 102 10.27 -4.98 11.85
CA LEU A 102 8.90 -4.65 11.50
C LEU A 102 8.86 -3.21 10.99
N SER A 103 8.24 -2.98 9.84
CA SER A 103 8.15 -1.63 9.29
C SER A 103 7.38 -0.72 10.25
N SER A 104 7.85 0.52 10.38
CA SER A 104 7.20 1.60 11.15
C SER A 104 7.37 2.90 10.38
N ASP A 105 6.45 3.84 10.60
CA ASP A 105 6.43 5.13 9.89
C ASP A 105 6.47 5.01 8.35
N TRP A 106 5.96 3.90 7.80
CA TRP A 106 6.09 3.55 6.39
C TRP A 106 5.62 4.67 5.46
N ILE A 107 4.43 5.24 5.73
CA ILE A 107 3.87 6.36 4.95
C ILE A 107 4.80 7.58 4.99
N ARG A 108 5.28 7.95 6.19
CA ARG A 108 6.14 9.11 6.41
C ARG A 108 7.47 8.92 5.68
N GLN A 109 8.15 7.79 5.89
CA GLN A 109 9.42 7.50 5.24
C GLN A 109 9.29 7.50 3.71
N TYR A 110 8.23 6.88 3.17
CA TYR A 110 8.01 6.81 1.73
C TYR A 110 7.77 8.19 1.11
N VAL A 111 6.92 9.02 1.73
CA VAL A 111 6.63 10.37 1.22
C VAL A 111 7.87 11.26 1.27
N GLU A 112 8.68 11.16 2.33
CA GLU A 112 9.90 11.98 2.46
C GLU A 112 10.99 11.63 1.44
N LEU A 113 10.96 10.45 0.79
CA LEU A 113 11.82 10.17 -0.36
C LEU A 113 11.63 11.17 -1.50
N SER A 114 10.43 11.75 -1.61
CA SER A 114 10.12 12.73 -2.63
C SER A 114 10.73 14.10 -2.33
N ALA A 115 11.22 14.36 -1.11
CA ALA A 115 11.60 15.70 -0.68
C ALA A 115 12.67 16.38 -1.55
N PRO A 116 13.79 15.72 -1.93
CA PRO A 116 14.78 16.33 -2.81
C PRO A 116 14.23 16.67 -4.20
N ALA A 117 13.30 15.85 -4.70
CA ALA A 117 12.70 16.02 -6.02
C ALA A 117 11.59 17.06 -6.04
N MET A 118 10.93 17.31 -4.91
CA MET A 118 9.83 18.29 -4.82
C MET A 118 10.29 19.74 -5.03
N GLU A 119 11.52 20.07 -4.63
CA GLU A 119 12.11 21.39 -4.91
C GLU A 119 12.36 21.55 -6.42
N GLN A 120 13.05 20.59 -7.03
CA GLN A 120 13.35 20.61 -8.47
C GLN A 120 12.08 20.57 -9.34
N LEU A 121 11.06 19.81 -8.93
CA LEU A 121 9.78 19.75 -9.63
C LEU A 121 9.16 21.14 -9.75
N ARG A 122 9.32 22.01 -8.76
CA ARG A 122 8.83 23.40 -8.81
C ARG A 122 9.49 24.20 -9.93
N ASP A 123 10.80 24.02 -10.11
CA ASP A 123 11.57 24.74 -11.14
C ASP A 123 11.24 24.26 -12.55
N VAL A 124 11.01 22.95 -12.72
CA VAL A 124 10.75 22.35 -14.03
C VAL A 124 9.28 22.15 -14.35
N GLN A 125 8.36 22.57 -13.47
CA GLN A 125 6.91 22.46 -13.68
C GLN A 125 6.46 23.14 -14.97
N ALA A 126 7.12 24.23 -15.37
CA ALA A 126 6.78 24.97 -16.59
C ALA A 126 7.25 24.28 -17.89
N SER A 127 8.08 23.23 -17.81
CA SER A 127 8.51 22.44 -18.97
C SER A 127 7.34 21.67 -19.62
N PRO A 128 7.46 21.23 -20.89
CA PRO A 128 6.40 20.46 -21.54
C PRO A 128 5.95 19.22 -20.75
N TRP A 129 6.90 18.42 -20.24
CA TRP A 129 6.59 17.25 -19.42
C TRP A 129 6.21 17.61 -17.99
N GLY A 130 6.80 18.66 -17.41
CA GLY A 130 6.40 19.20 -16.11
C GLY A 130 4.91 19.60 -16.08
N ARG A 131 4.42 20.28 -17.12
CA ARG A 131 3.00 20.68 -17.24
C ARG A 131 2.08 19.49 -17.48
N ARG A 132 2.54 18.46 -18.18
CA ARG A 132 1.77 17.21 -18.39
C ARG A 132 1.66 16.42 -17.11
N PHE A 133 2.75 16.33 -16.35
CA PHE A 133 2.75 15.68 -15.05
C PHE A 133 1.90 16.48 -14.07
N LEU A 134 2.23 17.75 -13.80
CA LEU A 134 1.54 18.63 -12.86
C LEU A 134 1.06 19.90 -13.57
N PRO A 135 -0.21 19.93 -14.03
CA PRO A 135 -0.81 21.11 -14.64
C PRO A 135 -0.82 22.32 -13.71
N GLU A 136 -0.73 23.52 -14.28
CA GLU A 136 -0.67 24.78 -13.52
C GLU A 136 -1.88 24.95 -12.57
N VAL A 137 -3.07 24.55 -13.03
CA VAL A 137 -4.32 24.59 -12.25
C VAL A 137 -4.27 23.77 -10.95
N ASP A 138 -3.49 22.69 -10.93
CA ASP A 138 -3.35 21.80 -9.76
C ASP A 138 -2.15 22.18 -8.87
N SER A 139 -1.17 22.88 -9.45
CA SER A 139 0.15 23.08 -8.87
C SER A 139 0.12 23.72 -7.48
N HIS A 140 -0.71 24.76 -7.29
CA HIS A 140 -0.82 25.46 -6.01
C HIS A 140 -1.30 24.51 -4.90
N LYS A 141 -2.37 23.75 -5.14
CA LYS A 141 -2.92 22.80 -4.17
C LYS A 141 -1.94 21.65 -3.91
N TYR A 142 -1.24 21.18 -4.94
CA TYR A 142 -0.23 20.13 -4.84
C TYR A 142 0.91 20.52 -3.88
N PHE A 143 1.54 21.67 -4.12
CA PHE A 143 2.63 22.18 -3.27
C PHE A 143 2.14 22.58 -1.88
N GLN A 144 0.92 23.12 -1.75
CA GLN A 144 0.33 23.42 -0.45
C GLN A 144 0.15 22.15 0.41
N ILE A 145 -0.32 21.04 -0.18
CA ILE A 145 -0.44 19.77 0.53
C ILE A 145 0.95 19.24 0.90
N TRP A 146 1.94 19.36 0.02
CA TRP A 146 3.32 18.99 0.33
C TRP A 146 3.87 19.74 1.56
N GLU A 147 3.67 21.05 1.63
CA GLU A 147 4.08 21.88 2.78
C GLU A 147 3.32 21.51 4.07
N GLN A 148 2.09 21.01 3.95
CA GLN A 148 1.24 20.60 5.07
C GLN A 148 1.31 19.11 5.40
N ARG A 149 2.14 18.32 4.70
CA ARG A 149 2.15 16.85 4.79
C ARG A 149 2.33 16.31 6.21
N ALA A 150 3.11 17.01 7.03
CA ALA A 150 3.34 16.68 8.44
C ALA A 150 2.03 16.53 9.23
N ARG A 151 1.00 17.35 8.94
CA ARG A 151 -0.30 17.26 9.60
C ARG A 151 -1.00 15.92 9.36
N TYR A 152 -0.80 15.33 8.18
CA TYR A 152 -1.36 14.01 7.86
C TYR A 152 -0.57 12.90 8.55
N PHE A 153 0.75 13.04 8.68
CA PHE A 153 1.52 12.08 9.45
C PHE A 153 1.14 12.11 10.94
N ASP A 154 1.01 13.31 11.52
CA ASP A 154 0.67 13.46 12.94
C ASP A 154 -0.72 12.89 13.27
N ILE A 155 -1.70 13.01 12.36
CA ILE A 155 -3.02 12.38 12.57
C ILE A 155 -2.95 10.86 12.42
N LEU A 156 -2.17 10.36 11.45
CA LEU A 156 -1.94 8.93 11.23
C LEU A 156 -1.26 8.28 12.45
N ASP A 157 -0.30 8.96 13.08
CA ASP A 157 0.41 8.47 14.26
C ASP A 157 -0.51 8.38 15.50
N ARG A 158 -1.52 9.24 15.58
CA ARG A 158 -2.49 9.28 16.70
C ARG A 158 -3.62 8.27 16.56
N LEU A 159 -3.91 7.78 15.35
CA LEU A 159 -4.95 6.79 15.12
C LEU A 159 -4.61 5.46 15.80
N PRO A 160 -5.61 4.61 16.10
CA PRO A 160 -5.36 3.25 16.59
C PRO A 160 -4.42 2.49 15.66
N GLN A 161 -3.31 2.00 16.22
CA GLN A 161 -2.27 1.29 15.47
C GLN A 161 -2.56 -0.22 15.44
N THR A 162 -2.35 -0.83 14.28
CA THR A 162 -2.48 -2.27 14.04
C THR A 162 -1.28 -2.79 13.25
N ILE A 163 -1.28 -4.08 12.90
CA ILE A 163 -0.35 -4.65 11.93
C ILE A 163 -1.03 -4.71 10.57
N CYS A 164 -0.38 -4.12 9.57
CA CYS A 164 -0.79 -4.15 8.18
C CYS A 164 0.23 -4.88 7.31
N HIS A 165 -0.23 -5.47 6.21
CA HIS A 165 0.62 -5.98 5.15
C HIS A 165 1.36 -4.84 4.45
N LEU A 166 0.68 -3.70 4.26
CA LEU A 166 1.23 -2.52 3.58
C LEU A 166 1.68 -2.79 2.14
N ASP A 167 1.08 -3.80 1.49
CA ASP A 167 1.20 -4.05 0.06
C ASP A 167 0.05 -4.93 -0.47
N ALA A 168 -1.13 -4.81 0.15
CA ALA A 168 -2.29 -5.66 -0.12
C ALA A 168 -3.09 -5.14 -1.33
N PHE A 169 -2.59 -5.37 -2.54
CA PHE A 169 -3.30 -5.10 -3.79
C PHE A 169 -3.38 -6.36 -4.66
N ARG A 170 -4.27 -6.37 -5.66
CA ARG A 170 -4.64 -7.57 -6.44
C ARG A 170 -3.47 -8.47 -6.85
N ARG A 171 -2.32 -7.92 -7.26
CA ARG A 171 -1.18 -8.74 -7.74
C ARG A 171 -0.47 -9.53 -6.64
N ASN A 172 -0.64 -9.12 -5.38
CA ASN A 172 -0.09 -9.80 -4.21
C ASN A 172 -1.11 -10.65 -3.46
N LEU A 173 -2.33 -10.76 -3.99
CA LEU A 173 -3.45 -11.44 -3.34
C LEU A 173 -3.95 -12.58 -4.22
N PHE A 174 -4.19 -13.73 -3.61
CA PHE A 174 -4.69 -14.91 -4.30
C PHE A 174 -5.90 -15.46 -3.57
N ALA A 175 -6.93 -15.85 -4.30
CA ALA A 175 -8.09 -16.52 -3.74
C ALA A 175 -7.89 -18.04 -3.74
N ARG A 176 -8.18 -18.68 -2.61
CA ARG A 176 -8.32 -20.14 -2.53
C ARG A 176 -9.44 -20.53 -1.57
N LYS A 177 -9.86 -21.78 -1.61
CA LYS A 177 -10.76 -22.38 -0.62
C LYS A 177 -9.99 -23.17 0.43
N THR A 178 -10.45 -23.14 1.67
CA THR A 178 -9.98 -24.05 2.73
C THR A 178 -10.48 -25.47 2.47
N ALA A 179 -9.97 -26.46 3.21
CA ALA A 179 -10.47 -27.83 3.16
C ALA A 179 -11.97 -27.95 3.51
N ASN A 180 -12.51 -26.98 4.28
CA ASN A 180 -13.93 -26.93 4.64
C ASN A 180 -14.79 -26.17 3.61
N GLY A 181 -14.18 -25.61 2.56
CA GLY A 181 -14.87 -24.85 1.52
C GLY A 181 -15.00 -23.34 1.80
N ASP A 182 -14.45 -22.85 2.91
CA ASP A 182 -14.45 -21.42 3.24
C ASP A 182 -13.52 -20.64 2.33
N ASP A 183 -13.84 -19.36 2.07
CA ASP A 183 -12.92 -18.46 1.37
C ASP A 183 -11.65 -18.22 2.18
N GLN A 184 -10.52 -18.20 1.49
CA GLN A 184 -9.22 -17.88 2.03
C GLN A 184 -8.46 -16.95 1.08
N THR A 185 -7.93 -15.88 1.63
CA THR A 185 -7.05 -14.95 0.90
C THR A 185 -5.60 -15.26 1.27
N VAL A 186 -4.79 -15.58 0.28
CA VAL A 186 -3.35 -15.73 0.46
C VAL A 186 -2.65 -14.44 0.05
N LEU A 187 -1.86 -13.87 0.95
CA LEU A 187 -1.03 -12.71 0.66
C LEU A 187 0.42 -13.14 0.47
N ILE A 188 1.04 -12.61 -0.58
CA ILE A 188 2.46 -12.73 -0.85
C ILE A 188 3.15 -11.39 -0.68
N ASP A 189 4.48 -11.40 -0.63
CA ASP A 189 5.30 -10.20 -0.57
C ASP A 189 5.13 -9.39 0.72
N TRP A 190 5.50 -10.02 1.85
CA TRP A 190 5.45 -9.40 3.16
C TRP A 190 6.61 -8.41 3.41
N ALA A 191 7.22 -7.88 2.35
CA ALA A 191 8.39 -7.01 2.44
C ALA A 191 8.11 -5.68 3.13
N PHE A 192 6.86 -5.22 3.20
CA PHE A 192 6.46 -3.98 3.88
C PHE A 192 5.71 -4.17 5.18
N VAL A 193 5.49 -5.41 5.63
CA VAL A 193 4.68 -5.70 6.83
C VAL A 193 5.12 -4.84 8.01
N GLY A 194 4.15 -4.20 8.66
CA GLY A 194 4.46 -3.11 9.56
C GLY A 194 3.35 -2.72 10.50
N ARG A 195 3.73 -1.91 11.49
CA ARG A 195 2.79 -1.14 12.29
C ARG A 195 2.26 0.01 11.45
N ALA A 196 0.95 0.15 11.40
CA ALA A 196 0.30 1.24 10.69
C ALA A 196 -1.07 1.55 11.32
N PRO A 197 -1.61 2.76 11.09
CA PRO A 197 -2.93 3.10 11.57
C PRO A 197 -4.03 2.31 10.88
N ILE A 198 -5.11 2.10 11.63
CA ILE A 198 -6.34 1.48 11.14
C ILE A 198 -6.82 2.16 9.85
N GLY A 199 -7.29 1.36 8.87
CA GLY A 199 -7.79 1.85 7.58
C GLY A 199 -6.72 2.05 6.49
N VAL A 200 -5.42 2.13 6.83
CA VAL A 200 -4.34 2.27 5.83
C VAL A 200 -4.29 1.10 4.86
N GLU A 201 -4.58 -0.11 5.33
CA GLU A 201 -4.56 -1.34 4.51
C GLU A 201 -5.49 -1.23 3.29
N LEU A 202 -6.61 -0.52 3.42
CA LEU A 202 -7.60 -0.35 2.35
C LEU A 202 -7.07 0.47 1.18
N SER A 203 -6.12 1.37 1.43
CA SER A 203 -5.65 2.31 0.43
C SER A 203 -5.00 1.59 -0.76
N GLN A 204 -4.22 0.53 -0.52
CA GLN A 204 -3.63 -0.23 -1.63
C GLN A 204 -4.66 -1.10 -2.33
N LEU A 205 -5.53 -1.75 -1.57
CA LEU A 205 -6.57 -2.61 -2.14
C LEU A 205 -7.47 -1.83 -3.10
N VAL A 206 -7.83 -0.60 -2.77
CA VAL A 206 -8.68 0.24 -3.61
C VAL A 206 -7.87 0.98 -4.68
N LEU A 207 -6.91 1.81 -4.27
CA LEU A 207 -6.26 2.77 -5.16
C LEU A 207 -5.41 2.07 -6.22
N MET A 208 -4.70 1.00 -5.87
CA MET A 208 -3.86 0.29 -6.84
C MET A 208 -4.70 -0.56 -7.80
N SER A 209 -5.88 -1.04 -7.39
CA SER A 209 -6.79 -1.76 -8.27
C SER A 209 -7.28 -0.88 -9.42
N VAL A 210 -7.51 0.40 -9.15
CA VAL A 210 -7.88 1.38 -10.18
C VAL A 210 -6.66 1.89 -10.94
N ALA A 211 -5.59 2.28 -10.23
CA ALA A 211 -4.39 2.87 -10.86
C ALA A 211 -3.67 1.92 -11.84
N LEU A 212 -3.74 0.60 -11.60
CA LEU A 212 -3.16 -0.42 -12.47
C LEU A 212 -4.15 -0.98 -13.51
N GLY A 213 -5.35 -0.40 -13.60
CA GLY A 213 -6.36 -0.77 -14.59
C GLY A 213 -7.05 -2.11 -14.32
N GLY A 214 -6.94 -2.66 -13.10
CA GLY A 214 -7.66 -3.88 -12.72
C GLY A 214 -9.16 -3.64 -12.54
N ILE A 215 -9.53 -2.44 -12.09
CA ILE A 215 -10.92 -1.97 -11.95
C ILE A 215 -11.08 -0.62 -12.68
N PRO A 216 -12.11 -0.44 -13.52
CA PRO A 216 -12.42 0.84 -14.15
C PRO A 216 -12.67 1.96 -13.13
N PHE A 217 -12.21 3.19 -13.45
CA PHE A 217 -12.31 4.33 -12.53
C PHE A 217 -13.75 4.70 -12.15
N ASP A 218 -14.72 4.51 -13.04
CA ASP A 218 -16.15 4.76 -12.78
C ASP A 218 -16.78 3.77 -11.79
N ARG A 219 -16.16 2.60 -11.59
CA ARG A 219 -16.53 1.61 -10.56
C ARG A 219 -15.90 1.88 -9.20
N LEU A 220 -15.01 2.88 -9.07
CA LEU A 220 -14.34 3.21 -7.82
C LEU A 220 -15.31 3.42 -6.63
N PRO A 221 -16.42 4.17 -6.76
CA PRO A 221 -17.33 4.37 -5.63
C PRO A 221 -17.96 3.07 -5.12
N GLU A 222 -18.28 2.14 -6.04
CA GLU A 222 -18.83 0.84 -5.69
C GLU A 222 -17.77 -0.06 -5.03
N LEU A 223 -16.55 -0.07 -5.58
CA LEU A 223 -15.42 -0.78 -4.98
C LEU A 223 -15.13 -0.28 -3.57
N GLU A 224 -15.06 1.03 -3.37
CA GLU A 224 -14.85 1.64 -2.05
C GLU A 224 -15.91 1.21 -1.05
N GLN A 225 -17.19 1.26 -1.43
CA GLN A 225 -18.28 0.85 -0.54
C GLN A 225 -18.15 -0.61 -0.13
N ILE A 226 -17.94 -1.52 -1.09
CA ILE A 226 -17.81 -2.96 -0.85
C ILE A 226 -16.60 -3.27 0.04
N VAL A 227 -15.45 -2.66 -0.25
CA VAL A 227 -14.21 -2.85 0.51
C VAL A 227 -14.35 -2.30 1.92
N PHE A 228 -14.93 -1.11 2.08
CA PHE A 228 -15.08 -0.49 3.38
C PHE A 228 -16.06 -1.27 4.26
N ASP A 229 -17.20 -1.70 3.72
CA ASP A 229 -18.17 -2.52 4.44
C ASP A 229 -17.58 -3.87 4.86
N GLY A 230 -16.85 -4.53 3.95
CA GLY A 230 -16.14 -5.77 4.24
C GLY A 230 -15.14 -5.59 5.40
N TYR A 231 -14.29 -4.57 5.30
CA TYR A 231 -13.27 -4.28 6.33
C TYR A 231 -13.88 -3.97 7.70
N LEU A 232 -14.93 -3.16 7.77
CA LEU A 232 -15.65 -2.91 9.01
C LEU A 232 -16.29 -4.19 9.57
N GLY A 233 -16.83 -5.04 8.70
CA GLY A 233 -17.34 -6.36 9.08
C GLY A 233 -16.25 -7.21 9.74
N GLY A 234 -15.08 -7.32 9.11
CA GLY A 234 -13.94 -8.05 9.64
C GLY A 234 -13.43 -7.50 10.98
N LEU A 235 -13.33 -6.18 11.12
CA LEU A 235 -12.95 -5.54 12.38
C LEU A 235 -13.91 -5.94 13.52
N ARG A 236 -15.22 -5.94 13.26
CA ARG A 236 -16.24 -6.35 14.24
C ARG A 236 -16.16 -7.84 14.58
N GLU A 237 -15.93 -8.70 13.59
CA GLU A 237 -15.71 -10.14 13.79
C GLU A 237 -14.51 -10.40 14.72
N ALA A 238 -13.45 -9.60 14.59
CA ALA A 238 -12.30 -9.66 15.49
C ALA A 238 -12.52 -9.00 16.87
N GLY A 239 -13.69 -8.40 17.10
CA GLY A 239 -14.08 -7.81 18.39
C GLY A 239 -13.84 -6.30 18.51
N TRP A 240 -13.38 -5.62 17.46
CA TRP A 240 -13.21 -4.16 17.50
C TRP A 240 -14.56 -3.44 17.36
N GLN A 241 -14.85 -2.53 18.30
CA GLN A 241 -16.11 -1.77 18.39
C GLN A 241 -15.87 -0.26 18.35
N GLY A 242 -14.73 0.18 17.81
CA GLY A 242 -14.40 1.59 17.71
C GLY A 242 -15.21 2.33 16.65
N ASP A 243 -15.06 3.65 16.62
CA ASP A 243 -15.76 4.52 15.67
C ASP A 243 -15.28 4.28 14.22
N PRO A 244 -16.16 3.85 13.29
CA PRO A 244 -15.81 3.65 11.87
C PRO A 244 -15.22 4.89 11.19
N ARG A 245 -15.48 6.09 11.69
CA ARG A 245 -14.89 7.33 11.16
C ARG A 245 -13.37 7.37 11.32
N LEU A 246 -12.82 6.67 12.33
CA LEU A 246 -11.37 6.52 12.49
C LEU A 246 -10.76 5.69 11.36
N VAL A 247 -11.46 4.65 10.90
CA VAL A 247 -11.07 3.84 9.75
C VAL A 247 -11.08 4.70 8.48
N ARG A 248 -12.16 5.47 8.27
CA ARG A 248 -12.26 6.38 7.11
C ARG A 248 -11.17 7.45 7.13
N LEU A 249 -10.87 8.02 8.30
CA LEU A 249 -9.77 8.97 8.47
C LEU A 249 -8.43 8.35 8.12
N GLY A 250 -8.12 7.14 8.59
CA GLY A 250 -6.87 6.45 8.23
C GLY A 250 -6.75 6.14 6.74
N TYR A 251 -7.83 5.67 6.12
CA TYR A 251 -7.90 5.39 4.68
C TYR A 251 -7.72 6.65 3.81
N THR A 252 -8.35 7.76 4.20
CA THR A 252 -8.31 9.01 3.43
C THR A 252 -7.03 9.80 3.67
N ALA A 253 -6.51 9.83 4.91
CA ALA A 253 -5.27 10.53 5.24
C ALA A 253 -4.03 9.85 4.63
N SER A 254 -4.02 8.51 4.54
CA SER A 254 -2.93 7.77 3.89
C SER A 254 -2.82 8.02 2.40
N SER A 255 -3.85 8.61 1.77
CA SER A 255 -3.84 9.08 0.38
C SER A 255 -2.67 10.03 0.10
N VAL A 256 -2.11 10.68 1.13
CA VAL A 256 -0.91 11.53 1.04
C VAL A 256 0.27 10.77 0.43
N ARG A 257 0.39 9.47 0.68
CA ARG A 257 1.41 8.59 0.09
C ARG A 257 1.30 8.50 -1.43
N TYR A 258 0.07 8.40 -1.94
CA TYR A 258 -0.19 8.18 -3.36
C TYR A 258 -0.22 9.47 -4.17
N LEU A 259 -0.41 10.62 -3.49
CA LEU A 259 -0.22 11.92 -4.09
C LEU A 259 1.26 12.21 -4.44
N PHE A 260 2.19 11.62 -3.68
CA PHE A 260 3.64 11.78 -3.86
C PHE A 260 4.36 10.43 -4.15
N PRO A 261 4.03 9.73 -5.26
CA PRO A 261 4.56 8.41 -5.51
C PRO A 261 5.96 8.49 -6.12
N GLU A 262 6.99 8.46 -5.26
CA GLU A 262 8.41 8.46 -5.68
C GLU A 262 8.73 9.59 -6.68
N ILE A 263 8.48 10.84 -6.30
CA ILE A 263 8.59 12.00 -7.22
C ILE A 263 9.97 12.09 -7.87
N GLY A 264 11.03 11.59 -7.24
CA GLY A 264 12.36 11.48 -7.87
C GLY A 264 12.35 10.70 -9.19
N ARG A 265 11.68 9.55 -9.24
CA ARG A 265 11.61 8.72 -10.47
C ARG A 265 10.80 9.40 -11.57
N TRP A 266 9.72 10.10 -11.20
CA TRP A 266 8.96 10.90 -12.17
C TRP A 266 9.76 12.10 -12.67
N LEU A 267 10.54 12.72 -11.80
CA LEU A 267 11.38 13.85 -12.14
C LEU A 267 12.46 13.44 -13.16
N GLU A 268 13.09 12.29 -13.00
CA GLU A 268 14.02 11.73 -14.00
C GLU A 268 13.36 11.61 -15.38
N LEU A 269 12.16 11.04 -15.44
CA LEU A 269 11.40 10.92 -16.69
C LEU A 269 10.96 12.29 -17.25
N ILE A 270 10.69 13.28 -16.41
CA ILE A 270 10.35 14.64 -16.84
C ILE A 270 11.56 15.35 -17.45
N LEU A 271 12.76 15.13 -16.89
CA LEU A 271 14.00 15.78 -17.27
C LEU A 271 14.70 15.12 -18.47
N ASP A 272 14.53 13.80 -18.64
CA ASP A 272 15.24 13.01 -19.65
C ASP A 272 14.26 12.16 -20.50
N GLU A 273 13.95 12.67 -21.70
CA GLU A 273 13.08 11.96 -22.65
C GLU A 273 13.69 10.66 -23.19
N THR A 274 15.01 10.45 -23.08
CA THR A 274 15.65 9.21 -23.55
C THR A 274 15.23 7.99 -22.73
N LEU A 275 14.72 8.22 -21.51
CA LEU A 275 14.21 7.18 -20.62
C LEU A 275 12.79 6.71 -20.98
N HIS A 276 12.05 7.47 -21.80
CA HIS A 276 10.63 7.20 -22.06
C HIS A 276 10.41 5.84 -22.73
N ALA A 277 11.19 5.48 -23.75
CA ALA A 277 11.00 4.21 -24.45
C ALA A 277 11.17 3.00 -23.51
N ALA A 278 12.12 3.05 -22.57
CA ALA A 278 12.31 2.01 -21.58
C ALA A 278 11.15 1.96 -20.57
N PHE A 279 10.72 3.12 -20.10
CA PHE A 279 9.57 3.25 -19.20
C PHE A 279 8.28 2.73 -19.85
N GLU A 280 7.97 3.14 -21.09
CA GLU A 280 6.76 2.75 -21.80
C GLU A 280 6.70 1.25 -22.06
N LYS A 281 7.84 0.64 -22.39
CA LYS A 281 7.96 -0.82 -22.53
C LYS A 281 7.70 -1.55 -21.21
N MET A 282 8.20 -1.01 -20.10
CA MET A 282 8.01 -1.60 -18.76
C MET A 282 6.57 -1.41 -18.27
N ALA A 283 6.00 -0.22 -18.44
CA ALA A 283 4.67 0.14 -17.96
C ALA A 283 3.54 -0.37 -18.87
N CYS A 284 3.87 -0.77 -20.11
CA CYS A 284 2.92 -1.15 -21.16
C CYS A 284 1.90 -0.04 -21.51
N ILE A 285 2.24 1.22 -21.25
CA ILE A 285 1.45 2.42 -21.54
C ILE A 285 2.39 3.58 -21.91
N SER A 286 1.91 4.54 -22.69
CA SER A 286 2.73 5.69 -23.09
C SER A 286 3.01 6.63 -21.92
N MET A 287 4.12 7.38 -21.97
CA MET A 287 4.46 8.40 -20.98
C MET A 287 3.37 9.47 -20.87
N THR A 288 2.76 9.83 -22.01
CA THR A 288 1.62 10.76 -22.04
C THR A 288 0.41 10.19 -21.31
N GLN A 289 0.06 8.92 -21.57
CA GLN A 289 -1.07 8.27 -20.89
C GLN A 289 -0.81 8.11 -19.39
N SER A 290 0.43 7.81 -19.01
CA SER A 290 0.85 7.75 -17.61
C SER A 290 0.68 9.08 -16.89
N CYS A 291 1.12 10.20 -17.48
CA CYS A 291 0.89 11.53 -16.92
C CYS A 291 -0.60 11.85 -16.79
N TYR A 292 -1.42 11.46 -17.78
CA TYR A 292 -2.87 11.63 -17.73
C TYR A 292 -3.49 10.84 -16.56
N ASN A 293 -3.17 9.55 -16.43
CA ASN A 293 -3.65 8.71 -15.34
C ASN A 293 -3.25 9.27 -13.97
N MET A 294 -2.00 9.73 -13.85
CA MET A 294 -1.50 10.41 -12.65
C MET A 294 -2.30 11.68 -12.32
N SER A 295 -2.66 12.47 -13.33
CA SER A 295 -3.48 13.67 -13.15
C SER A 295 -4.90 13.33 -12.69
N THR A 296 -5.51 12.28 -13.25
CA THR A 296 -6.83 11.80 -12.80
C THR A 296 -6.79 11.33 -11.35
N MET A 297 -5.80 10.51 -10.99
CA MET A 297 -5.62 10.03 -9.62
C MET A 297 -5.30 11.18 -8.65
N ARG A 298 -4.57 12.21 -9.07
CA ARG A 298 -4.29 13.40 -8.24
C ARG A 298 -5.57 14.07 -7.74
N LEU A 299 -6.56 14.25 -8.61
CA LEU A 299 -7.82 14.89 -8.23
C LEU A 299 -8.57 14.05 -7.19
N LEU A 300 -8.56 12.72 -7.32
CA LEU A 300 -9.09 11.81 -6.30
C LEU A 300 -8.34 11.97 -4.96
N HIS A 301 -7.00 12.00 -5.00
CA HIS A 301 -6.20 12.16 -3.78
C HIS A 301 -6.45 13.51 -3.10
N PHE A 302 -6.66 14.58 -3.88
CA PHE A 302 -7.06 15.88 -3.38
C PHE A 302 -8.41 15.84 -2.64
N ASP A 303 -9.37 15.07 -3.12
CA ASP A 303 -10.67 14.92 -2.47
C ASP A 303 -10.58 14.10 -1.19
N TYR A 304 -9.81 13.00 -1.20
CA TYR A 304 -9.56 12.20 0.00
C TYR A 304 -8.84 13.00 1.08
N LEU A 305 -7.83 13.79 0.72
CA LEU A 305 -7.10 14.59 1.71
C LEU A 305 -7.92 15.76 2.26
N GLU A 306 -8.91 16.23 1.52
CA GLU A 306 -9.90 17.20 2.02
C GLU A 306 -10.93 16.52 2.93
N GLU A 307 -11.37 15.30 2.60
CA GLU A 307 -12.19 14.49 3.51
C GLU A 307 -11.46 14.19 4.83
N ALA A 308 -10.18 13.81 4.76
CA ALA A 308 -9.34 13.59 5.93
C ALA A 308 -9.30 14.84 6.83
N ARG A 309 -9.13 16.04 6.26
CA ARG A 309 -9.15 17.30 7.02
C ARG A 309 -10.48 17.53 7.74
N ARG A 310 -11.62 17.20 7.10
CA ARG A 310 -12.93 17.29 7.74
C ARG A 310 -13.13 16.28 8.87
N LEU A 311 -12.46 15.13 8.77
CA LEU A 311 -12.51 14.07 9.78
C LEU A 311 -11.51 14.26 10.92
N MET A 312 -10.38 14.96 10.73
CA MET A 312 -9.37 15.21 11.76
C MET A 312 -9.93 15.67 13.14
N PRO A 313 -10.98 16.53 13.22
CA PRO A 313 -11.54 16.94 14.51
C PRO A 313 -12.08 15.81 15.38
N ILE A 314 -12.37 14.62 14.84
CA ILE A 314 -12.83 13.46 15.66
C ILE A 314 -11.75 12.94 16.62
N MET A 315 -10.49 13.34 16.42
CA MET A 315 -9.35 12.94 17.25
C MET A 315 -9.12 13.88 18.45
N ASN A 316 -9.82 15.00 18.51
CA ASN A 316 -9.74 15.99 19.60
C ASN A 316 -10.82 15.71 20.65
#